data_AF-B5G7C0-F1
#
_entry.id   AF-B5G7C0-F1
#
_cell.length_a   1.000
_cell.length_b   1.000
_cell.length_c   1.000
_cell.angle_alpha   90.00
_cell.angle_beta   90.00
_cell.angle_gamma   90.00
#
_symmetry.space_group_name_H-M   'P 1'
#
loop_
_entity.id
_entity.type
_entity.pdbx_description
1 polymer ?
#
loop_
_entity_poly.entity_id
_entity_poly.type
_entity_poly.pdbx_seq_one_letter_code
_entity_poly.pdbx_strand_id
1 'polypeptide(L)'
;MTSILPKQLSPLPVNVRPRLGESTVHYIQRLAHANHLKPTHLLNMLNGPLAARSAAAVDIGRLATLSARSTTTLLNTLADIGPPVLPVNTQSAIRLARLATQKSRRRSSNIVGQIKHDALRNKGSLRQIADAWGLPRWLIKKILSPTFPDMNPIVIGRTTHLSDEHHSLIAALYHQGATPGQAWRDLVDNHDTWITSAVVLRQFRAFGQERGDVIPSWRRRSTPLKLR
;
A
#
# COMPACT_ATOMS: atom_id res chain seq x y z
N MET A 1 -39.58 -0.57 -0.36
CA MET A 1 -38.45 -0.77 -1.29
C MET A 1 -37.70 0.55 -1.42
N THR A 2 -36.74 0.79 -0.53
CA THR A 2 -35.90 2.00 -0.55
C THR A 2 -34.65 1.71 -1.37
N SER A 3 -34.66 2.12 -2.64
CA SER A 3 -33.48 2.15 -3.49
C SER A 3 -32.49 3.18 -2.92
N ILE A 4 -31.52 2.69 -2.14
CA ILE A 4 -30.36 3.50 -1.75
C ILE A 4 -29.51 3.67 -3.01
N LEU A 5 -29.76 4.74 -3.77
CA LEU A 5 -28.89 5.12 -4.87
C LEU A 5 -27.46 5.28 -4.31
N PRO A 6 -26.44 4.63 -4.91
CA PRO A 6 -25.08 4.77 -4.42
C PRO A 6 -24.70 6.25 -4.52
N LYS A 7 -24.39 6.87 -3.38
CA LYS A 7 -23.91 8.25 -3.30
C LYS A 7 -22.78 8.42 -4.32
N GLN A 8 -23.04 9.21 -5.37
CA GLN A 8 -22.04 9.49 -6.40
C GLN A 8 -20.82 10.11 -5.72
N LEU A 9 -19.66 9.49 -5.91
CA LEU A 9 -18.41 10.03 -5.42
C LEU A 9 -18.05 11.22 -6.31
N SER A 10 -17.88 12.41 -5.72
CA SER A 10 -17.34 13.57 -6.39
C SER A 10 -15.81 13.55 -6.30
N PRO A 11 -15.09 14.11 -7.29
CA PRO A 11 -13.64 14.24 -7.21
C PRO A 11 -13.22 15.10 -6.01
N LEU A 12 -12.04 14.81 -5.46
CA LEU A 12 -11.45 15.59 -4.39
C LEU A 12 -11.00 16.98 -4.89
N PRO A 13 -10.98 18.01 -4.03
CA PRO A 13 -10.56 19.36 -4.43
C PRO A 13 -9.14 19.44 -5.00
N VAL A 14 -8.19 18.71 -4.38
CA VAL A 14 -6.79 18.67 -4.80
C VAL A 14 -6.50 17.34 -5.48
N ASN A 15 -6.20 17.42 -6.78
CA ASN A 15 -5.89 16.26 -7.61
C ASN A 15 -4.38 16.00 -7.66
N VAL A 16 -3.92 15.01 -6.91
CA VAL A 16 -2.51 14.60 -6.91
C VAL A 16 -2.21 13.76 -8.15
N ARG A 17 -1.07 14.01 -8.80
CA ARG A 17 -0.59 13.16 -9.91
C ARG A 17 0.06 11.88 -9.35
N PRO A 18 -0.34 10.68 -9.81
CA PRO A 18 0.35 9.44 -9.46
C PRO A 18 1.77 9.43 -10.02
N ARG A 19 2.70 8.90 -9.25
CA ARG A 19 4.10 8.71 -9.67
C ARG A 19 4.26 7.32 -10.28
N LEU A 20 5.19 7.21 -11.22
CA LEU A 20 5.45 5.95 -11.91
C LEU A 20 6.15 4.98 -10.96
N GLY A 21 5.60 3.78 -10.78
CA GLY A 21 6.12 2.77 -9.86
C GLY A 21 5.73 3.00 -8.40
N GLU A 22 4.87 3.99 -8.13
CA GLU A 22 4.33 4.25 -6.79
C GLU A 22 3.33 3.14 -6.41
N SER A 23 3.28 2.73 -5.14
CA SER A 23 2.22 1.83 -4.69
C SER A 23 0.90 2.58 -4.52
N THR A 24 -0.21 1.87 -4.67
CA THR A 24 -1.56 2.37 -4.43
C THR A 24 -1.68 3.00 -3.05
N VAL A 25 -1.06 2.35 -2.07
CA VAL A 25 -0.95 2.78 -0.69
C VAL A 25 -0.35 4.20 -0.56
N HIS A 26 0.86 4.40 -1.07
CA HIS A 26 1.56 5.68 -0.94
C HIS A 26 0.83 6.77 -1.74
N TYR A 27 0.24 6.40 -2.88
CA TYR A 27 -0.61 7.31 -3.64
C TYR A 27 -1.84 7.77 -2.85
N ILE A 28 -2.54 6.84 -2.17
CA ILE A 28 -3.69 7.16 -1.31
C ILE A 28 -3.27 8.05 -0.15
N GLN A 29 -2.16 7.75 0.53
CA GLN A 29 -1.65 8.60 1.62
C GLN A 29 -1.36 10.02 1.12
N ARG A 30 -0.64 10.18 0.01
CA ARG A 30 -0.37 11.50 -0.58
C ARG A 30 -1.64 12.22 -0.99
N LEU A 31 -2.60 11.50 -1.55
CA LEU A 31 -3.89 12.06 -1.96
C LEU A 31 -4.70 12.53 -0.73
N ALA A 32 -4.71 11.75 0.35
CA ALA A 32 -5.36 12.11 1.60
C ALA A 32 -4.71 13.34 2.22
N HIS A 33 -3.38 13.34 2.39
CA HIS A 33 -2.62 14.45 2.94
C HIS A 33 -2.79 15.75 2.15
N ALA A 34 -2.79 15.67 0.81
CA ALA A 34 -3.00 16.84 -0.05
C ALA A 34 -4.41 17.44 0.05
N ASN A 35 -5.38 16.67 0.52
CA ASN A 35 -6.75 17.12 0.76
C ASN A 35 -7.07 17.31 2.24
N HIS A 36 -6.05 17.30 3.11
CA HIS A 36 -6.21 17.37 4.58
C HIS A 36 -7.17 16.32 5.14
N LEU A 37 -7.22 15.14 4.52
CA LEU A 37 -8.00 13.99 4.95
C LEU A 37 -7.11 12.98 5.68
N LYS A 38 -7.72 12.26 6.62
CA LYS A 38 -7.08 11.07 7.19
C LYS A 38 -7.01 9.95 6.15
N PRO A 39 -5.88 9.26 5.97
CA PRO A 39 -5.78 8.13 5.04
C PRO A 39 -6.83 7.04 5.31
N THR A 40 -7.15 6.75 6.58
CA THR A 40 -8.23 5.81 6.94
C THR A 40 -9.60 6.27 6.47
N HIS A 41 -9.87 7.58 6.49
CA HIS A 41 -11.13 8.15 6.00
C HIS A 41 -11.26 7.96 4.49
N LEU A 42 -10.19 8.26 3.75
CA LEU A 42 -10.17 8.07 2.30
C LEU A 42 -10.32 6.59 1.93
N LEU A 43 -9.65 5.69 2.66
CA LEU A 43 -9.83 4.24 2.51
C LEU A 43 -11.26 3.78 2.71
N ASN A 44 -11.98 4.31 3.69
CA ASN A 44 -13.38 3.96 3.91
C ASN A 44 -14.27 4.39 2.74
N MET A 45 -13.98 5.53 2.11
CA MET A 45 -14.68 5.95 0.90
C MET A 45 -14.38 5.01 -0.29
N LEU A 46 -13.14 4.53 -0.39
CA LEU A 46 -12.66 3.65 -1.45
C LEU A 46 -13.17 2.21 -1.33
N ASN A 47 -13.20 1.63 -0.13
CA ASN A 47 -13.59 0.22 0.08
C ASN A 47 -15.11 0.00 -0.03
N GLY A 48 -15.92 1.07 -0.01
CA GLY A 48 -17.37 0.95 -0.06
C GLY A 48 -17.98 0.22 1.14
N PRO A 49 -19.33 0.22 1.23
CA PRO A 49 -20.02 -0.30 2.41
C PRO A 49 -19.89 -1.83 2.60
N LEU A 50 -19.55 -2.59 1.55
CA LEU A 50 -19.49 -4.06 1.59
C LEU A 50 -18.06 -4.62 1.72
N ALA A 51 -17.00 -3.87 1.40
CA ALA A 51 -15.62 -4.38 1.45
C ALA A 51 -14.85 -4.03 2.73
N ALA A 52 -15.51 -3.43 3.73
CA ALA A 52 -14.92 -3.02 5.02
C ALA A 52 -14.25 -4.15 5.83
N ARG A 53 -14.31 -5.40 5.38
CA ARG A 53 -13.70 -6.58 6.03
C ARG A 53 -12.37 -7.03 5.45
N SER A 54 -11.94 -6.52 4.28
CA SER A 54 -10.65 -6.88 3.70
C SER A 54 -9.92 -5.63 3.24
N ALA A 55 -8.84 -5.28 3.93
CA ALA A 55 -7.92 -4.19 3.56
C ALA A 55 -7.17 -4.43 2.24
N ALA A 56 -7.56 -5.43 1.44
CA ALA A 56 -6.74 -5.98 0.37
C ALA A 56 -7.18 -5.59 -1.05
N ALA A 57 -8.35 -4.98 -1.25
CA ALA A 57 -8.81 -4.61 -2.59
C ALA A 57 -9.40 -3.19 -2.60
N VAL A 58 -8.54 -2.21 -2.91
CA VAL A 58 -9.00 -0.85 -3.22
C VAL A 58 -9.73 -0.89 -4.56
N ASP A 59 -10.95 -0.39 -4.60
CA ASP A 59 -11.70 -0.25 -5.85
C ASP A 59 -11.06 0.84 -6.72
N ILE A 60 -10.45 0.40 -7.84
CA ILE A 60 -9.75 1.26 -8.80
C ILE A 60 -10.70 2.27 -9.44
N GLY A 61 -11.96 1.87 -9.69
CA GLY A 61 -12.97 2.75 -10.27
C GLY A 61 -13.31 3.91 -9.33
N ARG A 62 -13.44 3.62 -8.04
CA ARG A 62 -13.65 4.67 -7.02
C ARG A 62 -12.42 5.56 -6.85
N LEU A 63 -11.22 4.98 -6.88
CA LEU A 63 -9.97 5.75 -6.83
C LEU A 63 -9.82 6.68 -8.03
N ALA A 64 -10.17 6.19 -9.23
CA ALA A 64 -10.21 6.98 -10.45
C ALA A 64 -11.15 8.19 -10.32
N THR A 65 -12.37 7.95 -9.84
CA THR A 65 -13.37 9.01 -9.62
C THR A 65 -12.90 10.03 -8.58
N LEU A 66 -12.43 9.59 -7.40
CA LEU A 66 -11.99 10.48 -6.33
C LEU A 66 -10.74 11.30 -6.70
N SER A 67 -9.84 10.74 -7.50
CA SER A 67 -8.62 11.43 -7.94
C SER A 67 -8.76 12.19 -9.25
N ALA A 68 -9.95 12.21 -9.86
CA ALA A 68 -10.20 12.74 -11.20
C ALA A 68 -9.20 12.22 -12.25
N ARG A 69 -8.84 10.93 -12.17
CA ARG A 69 -7.93 10.25 -13.11
C ARG A 69 -8.64 9.12 -13.82
N SER A 70 -8.22 8.83 -15.05
CA SER A 70 -8.70 7.61 -15.72
C SER A 70 -8.14 6.37 -15.03
N THR A 71 -8.95 5.30 -15.01
CA THR A 71 -8.52 3.97 -14.54
C THR A 71 -7.29 3.49 -15.30
N THR A 72 -7.20 3.78 -16.60
CA THR A 72 -6.04 3.44 -17.44
C THR A 72 -4.77 4.17 -16.99
N THR A 73 -4.86 5.42 -16.54
CA THR A 73 -3.71 6.15 -16.00
C THR A 73 -3.22 5.48 -14.73
N LEU A 74 -4.13 5.10 -13.82
CA LEU A 74 -3.80 4.45 -12.56
C LEU A 74 -3.15 3.07 -12.81
N LEU A 75 -3.73 2.25 -13.68
CA LEU A 75 -3.18 0.94 -14.08
C LEU A 75 -1.78 1.02 -14.68
N ASN A 76 -1.48 2.09 -15.42
CA ASN A 76 -0.19 2.29 -16.07
C ASN A 76 0.86 2.96 -15.17
N THR A 77 0.48 3.48 -14.01
CA THR A 77 1.37 4.23 -13.13
C THR A 77 1.63 3.53 -11.81
N LEU A 78 0.60 2.94 -11.21
CA LEU A 78 0.67 2.30 -9.91
C LEU A 78 1.18 0.85 -10.03
N ALA A 79 2.10 0.50 -9.14
CA ALA A 79 2.87 -0.74 -9.24
C ALA A 79 2.06 -2.01 -8.90
N ASP A 80 1.00 -1.88 -8.10
CA ASP A 80 0.26 -2.97 -7.44
C ASP A 80 -1.19 -3.13 -7.94
N ILE A 81 -1.64 -2.30 -8.89
CA ILE A 81 -3.03 -2.28 -9.38
C ILE A 81 -3.29 -3.28 -10.54
N GLY A 82 -2.24 -3.83 -11.16
CA GLY A 82 -2.36 -4.79 -12.24
C GLY A 82 -2.52 -6.25 -11.75
N PRO A 83 -3.06 -7.16 -12.58
CA PRO A 83 -2.90 -8.59 -12.32
C PRO A 83 -1.40 -8.87 -12.12
N PRO A 84 -1.02 -9.76 -11.17
CA PRO A 84 0.37 -10.13 -11.00
C PRO A 84 0.85 -10.69 -12.33
N VAL A 85 1.60 -9.89 -13.08
CA VAL A 85 2.19 -10.33 -14.34
C VAL A 85 3.21 -11.36 -13.91
N LEU A 86 2.85 -12.63 -14.08
CA LEU A 86 3.80 -13.74 -13.95
C LEU A 86 5.07 -13.34 -14.70
N PRO A 87 6.27 -13.59 -14.17
CA PRO A 87 7.51 -13.15 -14.78
C PRO A 87 7.68 -13.85 -16.13
N VAL A 88 7.09 -13.27 -17.18
CA VAL A 88 7.38 -13.66 -18.55
C VAL A 88 8.74 -13.06 -18.81
N ASN A 89 9.74 -13.93 -18.70
CA ASN A 89 11.14 -13.58 -18.87
C ASN A 89 11.43 -13.31 -20.35
N THR A 90 10.86 -12.23 -20.87
CA THR A 90 11.04 -11.82 -22.25
C THR A 90 12.51 -11.47 -22.46
N GLN A 91 13.08 -11.90 -23.59
CA GLN A 91 14.49 -11.60 -23.92
C GLN A 91 14.80 -10.09 -23.87
N SER A 92 13.83 -9.25 -24.21
CA SER A 92 13.93 -7.79 -24.12
C SER A 92 14.07 -7.32 -22.66
N ALA A 93 13.30 -7.87 -21.73
CA ALA A 93 13.42 -7.53 -20.32
C ALA A 93 14.76 -8.00 -19.72
N ILE A 94 15.24 -9.19 -20.09
CA ILE A 94 16.57 -9.69 -19.68
C ILE A 94 17.67 -8.74 -20.18
N ARG A 95 17.59 -8.33 -21.45
CA ARG A 95 18.56 -7.40 -22.05
C ARG A 95 18.56 -6.05 -21.34
N LEU A 96 17.39 -5.53 -20.99
CA LEU A 96 17.26 -4.26 -20.25
C LEU A 96 17.78 -4.36 -18.82
N ALA A 97 17.53 -5.49 -18.13
CA ALA A 97 18.09 -5.74 -16.80
C ALA A 97 19.62 -5.78 -16.84
N ARG A 98 20.22 -6.48 -17.82
CA ARG A 98 21.68 -6.49 -18.02
C ARG A 98 22.24 -5.09 -18.30
N LEU A 99 21.56 -4.32 -19.16
CA LEU A 99 21.94 -2.93 -19.44
C LEU A 99 21.92 -2.07 -18.18
N ALA A 100 20.90 -2.22 -17.32
CA ALA A 100 20.81 -1.52 -16.06
C ALA A 100 21.97 -1.89 -15.12
N THR A 101 22.29 -3.18 -15.00
CA THR A 101 23.43 -3.64 -14.20
C THR A 101 24.76 -3.09 -14.72
N GLN A 102 24.95 -3.02 -16.05
CA GLN A 102 26.17 -2.50 -16.66
C GLN A 102 26.33 -1.00 -16.49
N LYS A 103 25.25 -0.22 -16.62
CA LYS A 103 25.29 1.26 -16.59
C LYS A 103 25.18 1.86 -15.20
N SER A 104 24.69 1.09 -14.22
CA SER A 104 24.47 1.59 -12.88
C SER A 104 25.77 1.90 -12.16
N ARG A 105 25.77 3.00 -11.42
CA ARG A 105 26.85 3.33 -10.47
C ARG A 105 26.90 2.33 -9.31
N ARG A 106 25.76 1.76 -8.93
CA ARG A 106 25.64 0.76 -7.87
C ARG A 106 25.72 -0.63 -8.49
N ARG A 107 26.80 -1.36 -8.19
CA ARG A 107 26.91 -2.78 -8.54
C ARG A 107 26.02 -3.58 -7.60
N SER A 108 24.88 -4.02 -8.11
CA SER A 108 23.92 -4.85 -7.38
C SER A 108 23.44 -5.98 -8.27
N SER A 109 23.39 -7.20 -7.72
CA SER A 109 22.88 -8.39 -8.41
C SER A 109 21.37 -8.32 -8.66
N ASN A 110 20.63 -7.48 -7.93
CA ASN A 110 19.19 -7.25 -8.13
C ASN A 110 18.86 -5.77 -8.28
N ILE A 111 19.49 -5.12 -9.25
CA ILE A 111 19.27 -3.69 -9.48
C ILE A 111 17.81 -3.35 -9.81
N VAL A 112 17.14 -4.18 -10.62
CA VAL A 112 15.75 -3.96 -11.04
C VAL A 112 14.81 -3.98 -9.83
N GLY A 113 14.93 -5.01 -8.98
CA GLY A 113 14.12 -5.12 -7.77
C GLY A 113 14.39 -3.98 -6.78
N GLN A 114 15.64 -3.55 -6.64
CA GLN A 114 15.99 -2.41 -5.79
C GLN A 114 15.48 -1.07 -6.33
N ILE A 115 15.55 -0.82 -7.64
CA ILE A 115 14.98 0.39 -8.26
C ILE A 115 13.47 0.45 -8.04
N LYS A 116 12.78 -0.69 -8.23
CA LYS A 116 11.34 -0.77 -7.95
C LYS A 116 11.04 -0.57 -6.47
N HIS A 117 11.79 -1.20 -5.57
CA HIS A 117 11.63 -1.01 -4.13
C HIS A 117 11.86 0.43 -3.69
N ASP A 118 12.88 1.08 -4.25
CA ASP A 118 13.17 2.49 -4.03
C ASP A 118 12.00 3.34 -4.57
N ALA A 119 11.53 3.13 -5.79
CA ALA A 119 10.39 3.86 -6.33
C ALA A 119 9.08 3.66 -5.54
N LEU A 120 8.87 2.50 -4.91
CA LEU A 120 7.72 2.24 -4.04
C LEU A 120 7.75 3.13 -2.79
N ARG A 121 8.93 3.36 -2.20
CA ARG A 121 9.10 4.10 -0.92
C ARG A 121 9.48 5.57 -1.10
N ASN A 122 10.15 5.89 -2.19
CA ASN A 122 10.86 7.14 -2.34
C ASN A 122 9.92 8.25 -2.82
N LYS A 123 9.97 9.40 -2.15
CA LYS A 123 9.17 10.58 -2.50
C LYS A 123 9.75 11.34 -3.72
N GLY A 124 10.81 10.83 -4.34
CA GLY A 124 11.53 11.45 -5.45
C GLY A 124 10.79 11.39 -6.80
N SER A 125 11.08 12.37 -7.64
CA SER A 125 10.70 12.38 -9.06
C SER A 125 11.50 11.34 -9.86
N LEU A 126 11.00 10.97 -11.04
CA LEU A 126 11.71 10.09 -11.99
C LEU A 126 13.15 10.56 -12.28
N ARG A 127 13.38 11.87 -12.27
CA ARG A 127 14.71 12.47 -12.45
C ARG A 127 15.62 12.17 -11.26
N GLN A 128 15.14 12.38 -10.04
CA GLN A 128 15.90 12.09 -8.82
C GLN A 128 16.26 10.61 -8.70
N ILE A 129 15.33 9.71 -9.06
CA ILE A 129 15.61 8.26 -9.10
C ILE A 129 16.68 7.96 -10.16
N ALA A 130 16.55 8.52 -11.37
CA ALA A 130 17.55 8.35 -12.42
C ALA A 130 18.95 8.83 -11.99
N ASP A 131 19.03 10.00 -11.34
CA ASP A 131 20.27 10.58 -10.86
C ASP A 131 20.89 9.75 -9.72
N ALA A 132 20.06 9.25 -8.78
CA ALA A 132 20.49 8.42 -7.65
C ALA A 132 21.09 7.06 -8.10
N TRP A 133 20.51 6.48 -9.15
CA TRP A 133 20.97 5.21 -9.72
C TRP A 133 22.02 5.37 -10.83
N GLY A 134 22.22 6.61 -11.33
CA GLY A 134 23.10 6.90 -12.45
C GLY A 134 22.62 6.31 -13.78
N LEU A 135 21.31 6.13 -13.94
CA LEU A 135 20.71 5.50 -15.12
C LEU A 135 19.93 6.52 -15.96
N PRO A 136 19.86 6.35 -17.29
CA PRO A 136 19.08 7.27 -18.12
C PRO A 136 17.59 7.15 -17.83
N ARG A 137 16.88 8.30 -17.88
CA ARG A 137 15.46 8.41 -17.52
C ARG A 137 14.54 7.46 -18.29
N TRP A 138 14.83 7.20 -19.57
CA TRP A 138 14.03 6.28 -20.38
C TRP A 138 14.10 4.83 -19.86
N LEU A 139 15.26 4.42 -19.31
CA LEU A 139 15.47 3.08 -18.78
C LEU A 139 14.75 2.91 -17.45
N ILE A 140 14.87 3.90 -16.55
CA ILE A 140 14.10 3.92 -15.30
C ILE A 140 12.59 3.92 -15.61
N LYS A 141 12.13 4.74 -16.55
CA LYS A 141 10.71 4.76 -16.98
C LYS A 141 10.25 3.38 -17.45
N LYS A 142 11.10 2.65 -18.19
CA LYS A 142 10.77 1.31 -18.68
C LYS A 142 10.75 0.29 -17.54
N ILE A 143 11.70 0.35 -16.61
CA ILE A 143 11.81 -0.54 -15.43
C ILE A 143 10.64 -0.35 -14.46
N LEU A 144 10.24 0.90 -14.20
CA LEU A 144 9.15 1.25 -13.28
C LEU A 144 7.75 1.10 -13.89
N SER A 145 7.67 0.77 -15.19
CA SER A 145 6.39 0.45 -15.82
C SER A 145 5.78 -0.78 -15.13
N PRO A 146 4.48 -0.76 -14.76
CA PRO A 146 3.81 -1.92 -14.16
C PRO A 146 3.87 -3.19 -15.03
N THR A 147 4.03 -3.01 -16.35
CA THR A 147 4.19 -4.10 -17.31
C THR A 147 5.59 -4.70 -17.39
N PHE A 148 6.59 -4.10 -16.71
CA PHE A 148 7.95 -4.63 -16.72
C PHE A 148 8.06 -5.78 -15.72
N PRO A 149 8.54 -6.97 -16.15
CA PRO A 149 8.55 -8.15 -15.29
C PRO A 149 9.44 -7.93 -14.06
N ASP A 150 8.96 -8.36 -12.90
CA ASP A 150 9.81 -8.51 -11.73
C ASP A 150 10.61 -9.81 -11.85
N MET A 151 11.86 -9.69 -12.29
CA MET A 151 12.75 -10.85 -12.46
C MET A 151 13.15 -11.48 -11.14
N ASN A 152 13.14 -10.71 -10.07
CA ASN A 152 13.27 -11.15 -8.69
C ASN A 152 12.34 -10.26 -7.88
N PRO A 153 11.04 -10.59 -7.76
CA PRO A 153 10.21 -9.90 -6.81
C PRO A 153 10.91 -10.09 -5.47
N ILE A 154 11.39 -8.99 -4.87
CA ILE A 154 11.70 -9.02 -3.44
C ILE A 154 10.40 -9.53 -2.84
N VAL A 155 10.42 -10.73 -2.25
CA VAL A 155 9.22 -11.41 -1.80
C VAL A 155 8.63 -10.56 -0.69
N ILE A 156 7.72 -9.64 -1.03
CA ILE A 156 6.94 -8.84 -0.06
C ILE A 156 5.88 -9.76 0.61
N GLY A 157 5.85 -11.06 0.28
CA GLY A 157 4.69 -11.91 0.49
C GLY A 157 4.77 -13.05 1.52
N ARG A 158 5.86 -13.32 2.25
CA ARG A 158 5.83 -14.45 3.22
C ARG A 158 6.37 -14.22 4.63
N THR A 159 7.23 -13.24 4.85
CA THR A 159 7.62 -12.80 6.20
C THR A 159 8.28 -11.45 6.02
N THR A 160 7.49 -10.38 5.82
CA THR A 160 8.01 -9.06 6.16
C THR A 160 8.28 -9.13 7.65
N HIS A 161 9.55 -9.30 8.02
CA HIS A 161 10.00 -8.95 9.35
C HIS A 161 9.47 -7.54 9.57
N LEU A 162 8.46 -7.43 10.42
CA LEU A 162 7.94 -6.15 10.84
C LEU A 162 9.19 -5.41 11.33
N SER A 163 9.52 -4.26 10.74
CA SER A 163 10.71 -3.50 11.17
C SER A 163 10.65 -3.35 12.68
N ASP A 164 11.79 -3.46 13.36
CA ASP A 164 11.84 -3.38 14.82
C ASP A 164 11.13 -2.11 15.34
N GLU A 165 11.23 -1.00 14.59
CA GLU A 165 10.48 0.23 14.86
C GLU A 165 8.95 0.02 14.83
N HIS A 166 8.43 -0.59 13.75
CA HIS A 166 7.02 -0.93 13.64
C HIS A 166 6.59 -1.91 14.74
N HIS A 167 7.44 -2.85 15.12
CA HIS A 167 7.17 -3.78 16.21
C HIS A 167 7.04 -3.05 17.55
N SER A 168 7.99 -2.18 17.87
CA SER A 168 7.99 -1.34 19.07
C SER A 168 6.75 -0.43 19.13
N LEU A 169 6.35 0.16 18.01
CA LEU A 169 5.13 0.99 17.95
C LEU A 169 3.86 0.16 18.22
N ILE A 170 3.71 -1.00 17.61
CA ILE A 170 2.55 -1.89 17.87
C ILE A 170 2.55 -2.35 19.32
N ALA A 171 3.72 -2.71 19.88
CA ALA A 171 3.86 -3.11 21.28
C ALA A 171 3.49 -1.97 22.25
N ALA A 172 3.93 -0.74 21.97
CA ALA A 172 3.57 0.44 22.76
C ALA A 172 2.04 0.67 22.77
N LEU A 173 1.39 0.61 21.60
CA LEU A 173 -0.07 0.73 21.48
C LEU A 173 -0.81 -0.40 22.20
N TYR A 174 -0.26 -1.62 22.16
CA TYR A 174 -0.78 -2.76 22.90
C TYR A 174 -0.70 -2.52 24.42
N HIS A 175 0.43 -2.05 24.93
CA HIS A 175 0.61 -1.73 26.35
C HIS A 175 -0.25 -0.57 26.84
N GLN A 176 -0.63 0.36 25.96
CA GLN A 176 -1.59 1.42 26.25
C GLN A 176 -3.05 0.93 26.27
N GLY A 177 -3.30 -0.35 26.00
CA GLY A 177 -4.65 -0.94 26.00
C GLY A 177 -5.48 -0.60 24.76
N ALA A 178 -4.85 -0.15 23.66
CA ALA A 178 -5.56 0.09 22.41
C ALA A 178 -6.16 -1.21 21.85
N THR A 179 -7.28 -1.12 21.14
CA THR A 179 -7.77 -2.26 20.35
C THR A 179 -6.97 -2.41 19.05
N PRO A 180 -6.90 -3.60 18.43
CA PRO A 180 -6.21 -3.78 17.15
C PRO A 180 -6.69 -2.82 16.05
N GLY A 181 -7.99 -2.51 16.04
CA GLY A 181 -8.57 -1.57 15.08
C GLY A 181 -8.30 -0.10 15.38
N GLN A 182 -8.02 0.26 16.64
CA GLN A 182 -7.52 1.60 16.99
C GLN A 182 -6.04 1.71 16.64
N ALA A 183 -5.23 0.72 17.04
CA ALA A 183 -3.80 0.69 16.72
C ALA A 183 -3.56 0.74 15.21
N TRP A 184 -4.32 -0.02 14.42
CA TRP A 184 -4.24 0.05 12.96
C TRP A 184 -4.56 1.44 12.40
N ARG A 185 -5.62 2.09 12.90
CA ARG A 185 -5.98 3.45 12.44
C ARG A 185 -4.89 4.45 12.79
N ASP A 186 -4.36 4.37 14.01
CA ASP A 186 -3.31 5.25 14.51
C ASP A 186 -2.01 5.12 13.69
N LEU A 187 -1.61 3.89 13.40
CA LEU A 187 -0.44 3.59 12.56
C LEU A 187 -0.57 4.14 11.14
N VAL A 188 -1.75 4.04 10.55
CA VAL A 188 -2.02 4.50 9.18
C VAL A 188 -2.20 6.02 9.11
N ASP A 189 -2.86 6.62 10.11
CA ASP A 189 -3.16 8.06 10.10
C ASP A 189 -1.99 8.92 10.62
N ASN A 190 -1.22 8.45 11.60
CA ASN A 190 -0.22 9.26 12.30
C ASN A 190 1.23 8.87 12.03
N HIS A 191 1.50 7.61 11.68
CA HIS A 191 2.87 7.11 11.55
C HIS A 191 3.34 6.92 10.09
N ASP A 192 2.54 7.34 9.09
CA ASP A 192 2.80 7.08 7.65
C ASP A 192 3.05 5.58 7.34
N THR A 193 2.73 4.67 8.28
CA THR A 193 2.99 3.24 8.16
C THR A 193 1.78 2.52 7.60
N TRP A 194 1.98 1.80 6.48
CA TRP A 194 0.92 0.98 5.92
C TRP A 194 1.10 -0.48 6.27
N ILE A 195 0.54 -0.85 7.42
CA ILE A 195 0.46 -2.23 7.88
C ILE A 195 -0.98 -2.69 7.69
N THR A 196 -1.19 -3.90 7.19
CA THR A 196 -2.57 -4.42 7.05
C THR A 196 -3.16 -4.70 8.43
N SER A 197 -4.47 -4.50 8.58
CA SER A 197 -5.17 -4.78 9.85
C SER A 197 -4.98 -6.23 10.31
N ALA A 198 -4.81 -7.17 9.37
CA ALA A 198 -4.52 -8.57 9.65
C ALA A 198 -3.13 -8.79 10.31
N VAL A 199 -2.11 -8.02 9.91
CA VAL A 199 -0.78 -8.08 10.52
C VAL A 199 -0.81 -7.51 11.94
N VAL A 200 -1.48 -6.37 12.15
CA VAL A 200 -1.67 -5.80 13.49
C VAL A 200 -2.42 -6.79 14.39
N LEU A 201 -3.52 -7.38 13.90
CA LEU A 201 -4.30 -8.38 14.65
C LEU A 201 -3.45 -9.60 15.02
N ARG A 202 -2.58 -10.05 14.11
CA ARG A 202 -1.66 -11.17 14.37
C ARG A 202 -0.66 -10.83 15.49
N GLN A 203 -0.07 -9.64 15.47
CA GLN A 203 0.86 -9.19 16.50
C GLN A 203 0.19 -9.05 17.87
N PHE A 204 -1.02 -8.48 17.90
CA PHE A 204 -1.81 -8.39 19.13
C PHE A 204 -2.13 -9.76 19.74
N ARG A 205 -2.34 -10.79 18.91
CA ARG A 205 -2.51 -12.17 19.38
C ARG A 205 -1.21 -12.74 19.95
N ALA A 206 -0.07 -12.48 19.31
CA ALA A 206 1.24 -12.92 19.78
C ALA A 206 1.55 -12.31 21.17
N PHE A 207 1.37 -11.00 21.35
CA PHE A 207 1.58 -10.33 22.64
C PHE A 207 0.69 -10.87 23.76
N GLY A 208 -0.57 -11.21 23.44
CA GLY A 208 -1.48 -11.83 24.40
C GLY A 208 -1.07 -13.25 24.82
N GLN A 209 -0.52 -14.03 23.89
CA GLN A 209 -0.02 -15.38 24.18
C GLN A 209 1.23 -15.35 25.07
N GLU A 210 2.14 -14.39 24.86
CA GLU A 210 3.36 -14.24 25.65
C GLU A 210 3.11 -13.80 27.11
N ARG A 211 2.01 -13.08 27.38
CA ARG A 211 1.64 -12.64 28.74
C ARG A 211 0.86 -13.67 29.55
N GLY A 212 0.43 -14.80 28.95
CA GLY A 212 -0.49 -15.73 29.59
C GLY A 212 -1.89 -15.13 29.84
N ASP A 213 -2.20 -14.01 29.20
CA ASP A 213 -3.53 -13.40 29.28
C ASP A 213 -4.53 -14.31 28.56
N VAL A 214 -5.56 -14.76 29.28
CA VAL A 214 -6.74 -15.39 28.67
C VAL A 214 -7.28 -14.41 27.64
N ILE A 215 -7.07 -14.73 26.35
CA ILE A 215 -7.45 -13.92 25.17
C ILE A 215 -8.64 -13.04 25.54
N PRO A 216 -8.47 -11.71 25.68
CA PRO A 216 -9.59 -10.83 25.93
C PRO A 216 -10.54 -11.02 24.75
N SER A 217 -11.63 -11.76 24.99
CA SER A 217 -12.72 -11.87 24.04
C SER A 217 -13.16 -10.44 23.79
N TRP A 218 -12.79 -9.87 22.65
CA TRP A 218 -13.25 -8.55 22.23
C TRP A 218 -14.77 -8.66 22.19
N ARG A 219 -15.39 -8.22 23.29
CA ARG A 219 -16.63 -8.74 23.85
C ARG A 219 -17.75 -8.77 22.82
N ARG A 220 -18.49 -9.88 22.83
CA ARG A 220 -19.88 -9.97 22.36
C ARG A 220 -20.65 -8.69 22.77
N ARG A 221 -20.78 -7.71 21.87
CA ARG A 221 -21.91 -6.78 21.91
C ARG A 221 -22.97 -7.33 20.97
N SER A 222 -23.59 -8.43 21.40
CA SER A 222 -24.96 -8.73 21.05
C SER A 222 -25.77 -8.22 22.24
N THR A 223 -26.23 -6.97 22.15
CA THR A 223 -27.29 -6.46 23.02
C THR A 223 -28.45 -7.45 22.97
N PRO A 224 -28.93 -8.02 24.09
CA PRO A 224 -30.22 -8.69 24.07
C PRO A 224 -31.28 -7.58 23.93
N LEU A 225 -31.95 -7.56 22.78
CA LEU A 225 -33.25 -6.89 22.64
C LEU A 225 -34.21 -7.55 23.64
N LYS A 226 -34.37 -6.93 24.81
CA LYS A 226 -35.57 -7.10 25.64
C LYS A 226 -36.60 -6.06 25.17
N LEU A 227 -37.61 -6.52 24.45
CA LEU A 227 -38.93 -5.89 24.31
C LEU A 227 -39.88 -7.10 24.22
N ARG A 228 -40.51 -7.52 25.33
CA ARG A 228 -41.82 -7.07 25.81
C ARG A 228 -42.87 -7.02 24.71
#